data_AF-A0A1H9NIV2-F1
#
_entry.id   AF-A0A1H9NIV2-F1
#
_cell.length_a   1.000
_cell.length_b   1.000
_cell.length_c   1.000
_cell.angle_alpha   90.00
_cell.angle_beta   90.00
_cell.angle_gamma   90.00
#
_symmetry.space_group_name_H-M   'P 1'
#
loop_
_entity.id
_entity.type
_entity.pdbx_description
1 polymer ?
#
loop_
_entity_poly.entity_id
_entity_poly.type
_entity_poly.pdbx_seq_one_letter_code
_entity_poly.pdbx_strand_id
1 'polypeptide(L)' 'MAQQPSASDITPEPANSRLADRQPLDRVTFRATDEQLDALESLVDAGAYPTRSAAIRAGIQQLLEQHARVDADSGSQ' A
#
# COMPACT_ATOMS: atom_id res chain seq x y z
N MET A 1 -35.13 49.12 -0.55
CA MET A 1 -34.13 48.36 0.22
C MET A 1 -34.55 46.91 0.24
N ALA A 2 -33.85 46.03 -0.47
CA ALA A 2 -33.99 44.58 -0.35
C ALA A 2 -32.60 43.99 -0.62
N GLN A 3 -31.93 43.50 0.42
CA GLN A 3 -30.72 42.71 0.30
C GLN A 3 -31.09 41.26 0.58
N GLN A 4 -30.92 40.39 -0.41
CA GLN A 4 -30.76 38.95 -0.19
C GLN A 4 -29.36 38.70 0.35
N PRO A 5 -29.22 37.76 1.28
CA PRO A 5 -28.15 36.75 1.18
C PRO A 5 -28.74 35.37 1.48
N SER A 6 -28.13 34.25 1.17
CA SER A 6 -27.16 33.82 0.18
C SER A 6 -27.24 32.30 0.29
N ALA A 7 -27.02 31.62 -0.83
CA ALA A 7 -27.18 30.19 -0.95
C ALA A 7 -26.37 29.40 0.12
N SER A 8 -26.98 28.29 0.55
CA SER A 8 -26.28 27.04 0.88
C SER A 8 -25.56 26.99 2.23
N ASP A 9 -26.31 26.69 3.28
CA ASP A 9 -25.80 25.95 4.44
C ASP A 9 -25.60 24.48 4.04
N ILE A 10 -24.48 24.20 3.38
CA ILE A 10 -23.92 22.86 3.25
C ILE A 10 -22.54 22.96 3.86
N THR A 11 -22.48 22.70 5.17
CA THR A 11 -21.20 22.42 5.82
C THR A 11 -20.67 21.12 5.19
N PRO A 12 -19.52 21.12 4.48
CA PRO A 12 -18.91 19.87 4.10
C PRO A 12 -18.43 19.20 5.38
N GLU A 13 -19.09 18.10 5.77
CA GLU A 13 -18.54 17.19 6.76
C GLU A 13 -17.09 16.85 6.36
N PRO A 14 -16.14 16.81 7.31
CA PRO A 14 -14.77 16.48 6.98
C PRO A 14 -14.71 15.00 6.57
N ALA A 15 -14.76 14.75 5.26
CA ALA A 15 -14.45 13.47 4.62
C ALA A 15 -12.98 13.03 4.82
N ASN A 16 -12.31 13.58 5.83
CA ASN A 16 -10.89 13.46 6.10
C ASN A 16 -10.60 12.32 7.10
N SER A 17 -11.59 11.82 7.84
CA SER A 17 -11.38 10.82 8.90
C SER A 17 -11.12 9.39 8.41
N ARG A 18 -11.45 9.03 7.16
CA ARG A 18 -11.17 7.66 6.64
C ARG A 18 -9.78 7.48 6.03
N LEU A 19 -9.10 8.57 5.70
CA LEU A 19 -7.75 8.54 5.12
C LEU A 19 -6.64 8.59 6.18
N ALA A 20 -6.98 8.90 7.43
CA ALA A 20 -6.01 9.03 8.53
C ALA A 20 -5.37 7.69 8.97
N ASP A 21 -6.02 6.56 8.72
CA ASP A 21 -5.53 5.22 9.07
C ASP A 21 -4.73 4.53 7.94
N ARG A 22 -4.60 5.16 6.77
CA ARG A 22 -3.66 4.67 5.75
C ARG A 22 -2.27 5.12 6.15
N GLN A 23 -1.46 4.18 6.66
CA GLN A 23 -0.03 4.40 6.76
C GLN A 23 0.48 4.88 5.38
N PRO A 24 1.23 6.01 5.35
CA PRO A 24 1.74 6.52 4.09
C PRO A 24 2.66 5.48 3.46
N LEU A 25 2.52 5.29 2.15
CA LEU A 25 3.37 4.41 1.36
C LEU A 25 4.45 5.25 0.69
N ASP A 26 5.72 4.98 1.01
CA ASP A 26 6.85 5.57 0.30
C ASP A 26 7.05 4.95 -1.09
N ARG A 27 7.38 5.80 -2.07
CA ARG A 27 7.69 5.36 -3.42
C ARG A 27 9.18 5.10 -3.55
N VAL A 28 9.52 3.89 -3.98
CA VAL A 28 10.90 3.47 -4.20
C VAL A 28 11.09 3.02 -5.65
N THR A 29 12.25 3.31 -6.23
CA THR A 29 12.66 2.80 -7.55
C THR A 29 13.78 1.79 -7.35
N PHE A 30 13.67 0.63 -7.97
CA PHE A 30 14.70 -0.41 -7.95
C PHE A 30 14.90 -0.97 -9.36
N ARG A 31 15.98 -1.72 -9.56
CA ARG A 31 16.27 -2.41 -10.82
C ARG A 31 15.99 -3.90 -10.67
N ALA A 32 15.38 -4.48 -11.69
CA ALA A 32 15.11 -5.91 -11.81
C ALA A 32 15.51 -6.37 -13.21
N THR A 33 15.76 -7.67 -13.36
CA THR A 33 15.93 -8.30 -14.68
C THR A 33 14.59 -8.41 -15.40
N ASP A 34 14.62 -8.53 -16.74
CA ASP A 34 13.39 -8.74 -17.52
C ASP A 34 12.66 -10.01 -17.09
N GLU A 35 13.39 -11.09 -16.79
CA GLU A 35 12.81 -12.35 -16.28
C GLU A 35 12.05 -12.14 -14.97
N GLN A 36 12.59 -11.35 -14.04
CA GLN A 36 11.91 -11.02 -12.79
C GLN A 36 10.65 -10.17 -13.00
N LEU A 37 10.68 -9.25 -13.98
CA LEU A 37 9.51 -8.44 -14.30
C LEU A 37 8.41 -9.27 -14.96
N ASP A 38 8.77 -10.19 -15.84
CA ASP A 38 7.86 -11.13 -16.51
C ASP A 38 7.22 -12.10 -15.52
N ALA A 39 8.00 -12.62 -14.57
CA ALA A 39 7.47 -13.45 -13.48
C ALA A 39 6.46 -12.68 -12.61
N LEU A 40 6.74 -11.40 -12.29
CA LEU A 40 5.80 -10.54 -11.56
C LEU A 40 4.53 -10.26 -12.36
N GLU A 41 4.64 -10.09 -13.67
CA GLU A 41 3.50 -9.87 -14.57
C GLU A 41 2.63 -11.12 -14.66
N SER A 42 3.23 -12.30 -14.83
CA SER A 42 2.53 -13.59 -14.82
C SER A 42 1.72 -13.81 -13.53
N LEU A 43 2.24 -13.40 -12.37
CA LEU A 43 1.51 -13.48 -11.10
C LEU A 43 0.30 -12.54 -11.03
N VAL A 44 0.37 -11.39 -11.69
CA VAL A 44 -0.74 -10.44 -11.78
C VAL A 44 -1.78 -10.94 -12.77
N ASP A 45 -1.35 -11.44 -13.92
CA ASP A 45 -2.22 -11.97 -14.97
C ASP A 45 -2.96 -13.23 -14.51
N ALA A 46 -2.31 -14.07 -13.69
CA ALA A 46 -2.95 -15.20 -13.02
C ALA A 46 -3.96 -14.78 -11.92
N GLY A 47 -4.05 -13.49 -11.60
CA GLY A 47 -4.93 -12.96 -10.56
C GLY A 47 -4.46 -13.21 -9.14
N ALA A 48 -3.23 -13.71 -8.93
CA ALA A 48 -2.68 -13.95 -7.60
C ALA A 48 -2.45 -12.64 -6.83
N TYR A 49 -2.12 -11.56 -7.55
CA TYR A 49 -1.99 -10.22 -6.99
C TYR A 49 -2.67 -9.18 -7.88
N PRO A 50 -3.24 -8.11 -7.31
CA PRO A 50 -3.91 -7.07 -8.09
C PRO A 50 -2.95 -6.19 -8.89
N THR A 51 -1.68 -6.08 -8.48
CA THR A 51 -0.65 -5.27 -9.15
C THR A 51 0.74 -5.82 -8.87
N ARG A 52 1.72 -5.47 -9.71
CA ARG A 52 3.14 -5.83 -9.50
C ARG A 52 3.66 -5.32 -8.14
N SER A 53 3.30 -4.10 -7.76
CA SER A 53 3.67 -3.54 -6.45
C SER A 53 3.05 -4.30 -5.28
N ALA A 54 1.85 -4.89 -5.44
CA ALA A 54 1.27 -5.75 -4.41
C ALA A 54 2.04 -7.07 -4.26
N ALA A 55 2.43 -7.70 -5.38
CA ALA A 55 3.26 -8.89 -5.37
C ALA A 55 4.63 -8.63 -4.72
N ILE A 56 5.29 -7.53 -5.07
CA ILE A 56 6.58 -7.13 -4.47
C ILE A 56 6.43 -6.92 -2.95
N ARG A 57 5.39 -6.20 -2.51
CA ARG A 57 5.14 -6.00 -1.07
C ARG A 57 4.92 -7.33 -0.34
N ALA A 58 4.18 -8.26 -0.93
CA ALA A 58 3.97 -9.59 -0.34
C ALA A 58 5.30 -10.35 -0.18
N GLY A 59 6.15 -10.32 -1.21
CA GLY A 59 7.49 -10.92 -1.14
C GLY A 59 8.38 -10.28 -0.05
N ILE A 60 8.35 -8.95 0.09
CA ILE A 60 9.07 -8.25 1.16
C ILE A 60 8.56 -8.69 2.54
N GLN A 61 7.23 -8.73 2.74
CA GLN A 61 6.65 -9.18 4.02
C GLN A 61 7.06 -10.61 4.36
N GLN A 62 7.04 -11.51 3.37
CA GLN A 62 7.44 -12.89 3.56
C GLN A 62 8.93 -13.01 3.93
N LEU A 63 9.80 -12.17 3.35
CA LEU A 63 11.21 -12.12 3.69
C LEU A 63 11.44 -11.60 5.12
N LEU A 64 10.73 -10.55 5.52
CA LEU A 64 10.78 -9.99 6.87
C LEU A 64 10.31 -11.01 7.92
N GLU A 65 9.23 -11.73 7.65
CA GLU A 65 8.72 -12.74 8.57
C GLU A 65 9.68 -13.92 8.71
N GLN A 66 10.33 -14.35 7.63
CA GLN A 66 11.38 -15.36 7.69
C GLN A 66 12.56 -14.90 8.55
N HIS A 67 13.02 -13.65 8.39
CA HIS A 67 14.13 -13.12 9.17
C HIS A 67 13.75 -12.98 10.66
N ALA A 68 12.54 -12.53 10.96
CA ALA A 68 12.06 -12.41 12.35
C ALA A 68 12.02 -13.77 13.07
N ARG A 69 11.65 -14.84 12.36
CA ARG A 69 11.67 -16.21 12.93
C ARG A 69 13.09 -16.68 13.26
N VAL A 70 14.08 -16.37 12.42
CA VAL A 70 15.48 -16.75 12.64
C VAL A 70 16.07 -16.01 13.84
N ASP A 71 15.77 -14.71 13.98
CA ASP A 71 16.22 -13.91 15.14
C ASP A 71 15.59 -14.40 16.46
N ALA A 72 14.29 -14.74 16.43
CA ALA A 72 13.58 -15.25 17.61
C ALA A 72 14.11 -16.62 18.08
N ASP A 73 14.52 -17.49 17.15
CA ASP A 73 15.13 -18.78 17.45
C ASP A 73 16.56 -18.61 18.01
N SER A 74 17.31 -17.64 17.48
CA SER A 74 18.70 -17.35 17.90
C SER A 74 18.81 -16.66 19.27
N GLY A 75 17.75 -15.97 19.73
CA GLY A 75 17.71 -15.28 21.02
C GLY A 75 17.33 -16.16 22.22
N SER A 76 17.07 -17.45 22.01
CA SER A 76 16.56 -18.38 23.04
C SER A 76 17.59 -19.42 23.53
N GLN A 77 18.89 -19.24 23.27
CA GLN A 77 19.95 -20.20 23.61
C GLN A 77 20.93 -19.71 24.68
#